data_AF-A0A327WVQ2-F1
#
_entry.id   AF-A0A327WVQ2-F1
#
_cell.length_a   1.000
_cell.length_b   1.000
_cell.length_c   1.000
_cell.angle_alpha   90.00
_cell.angle_beta   90.00
_cell.angle_gamma   90.00
#
_symmetry.space_group_name_H-M   'P 1'
#
loop_
_entity.id
_entity.type
_entity.pdbx_description
1 polymer ?
#
loop_
_entity_poly.entity_id
_entity_poly.type
_entity_poly.pdbx_seq_one_letter_code
_entity_poly.pdbx_strand_id
1 'polypeptide(L)'
;MLNQSNAWPAAAAVVLAVLFPIYWLSFAWSLEGSFEAMLIADVSTLDVWDLLFVVLGALEVAVYLFLAREFKQRLNGTTPAILLSLMAMMVVIFHASVLADVAYALGIVTSSLATLASALVVFSLIILFLYAVLGSILAVSLFLRFSDLPTTLKVFSIGLLIACLLQITVIFAPLNVLLFPALMLVLALHFMRNPDHIDVV
;
A
#
# COMPACT_ATOMS: atom_id res chain seq x y z
N MET A 1 11.34 -27.00 -4.74
CA MET A 1 11.41 -26.66 -3.30
C MET A 1 11.43 -25.15 -3.19
N LEU A 2 10.43 -24.55 -2.55
CA LEU A 2 10.41 -23.10 -2.29
C LEU A 2 11.61 -22.78 -1.39
N ASN A 3 12.48 -21.87 -1.80
CA ASN A 3 13.51 -21.35 -0.92
C ASN A 3 12.78 -20.59 0.22
N GLN A 4 12.92 -21.04 1.48
CA GLN A 4 12.11 -20.55 2.59
C GLN A 4 12.21 -19.02 2.79
N SER A 5 13.29 -18.39 2.29
CA SER A 5 13.48 -16.94 2.34
C SER A 5 12.47 -16.14 1.49
N ASN A 6 11.94 -16.73 0.42
CA ASN A 6 11.06 -16.04 -0.53
C ASN A 6 9.57 -16.38 -0.34
N ALA A 7 9.27 -17.38 0.50
CA ALA A 7 7.89 -17.79 0.77
C ALA A 7 7.12 -16.76 1.61
N TRP A 8 7.80 -16.10 2.56
CA TRP A 8 7.19 -15.09 3.44
C TRP A 8 6.68 -13.84 2.71
N PRO A 9 7.47 -13.14 1.87
CA PRO A 9 6.99 -11.96 1.15
C PRO A 9 5.89 -12.31 0.13
N ALA A 10 5.95 -13.51 -0.47
CA ALA A 10 4.86 -14.01 -1.32
C ALA A 10 3.57 -14.20 -0.52
N ALA A 11 3.65 -14.85 0.65
CA ALA A 11 2.51 -15.02 1.54
C ALA A 11 1.94 -13.67 2.00
N ALA A 12 2.80 -12.72 2.39
CA ALA A 12 2.39 -11.38 2.79
C ALA A 12 1.63 -10.67 1.67
N ALA A 13 2.13 -10.73 0.43
CA ALA A 13 1.46 -10.15 -0.73
C ALA A 13 0.11 -10.83 -1.03
N VAL A 14 0.00 -12.15 -0.92
CA VAL A 14 -1.27 -12.87 -1.10
C VAL A 14 -2.27 -12.50 -0.01
N VAL A 15 -1.86 -12.51 1.26
CA VAL A 15 -2.72 -12.13 2.39
C VAL A 15 -3.19 -10.69 2.23
N LEU A 16 -2.29 -9.77 1.86
CA LEU A 16 -2.62 -8.39 1.59
C LEU A 16 -3.62 -8.25 0.43
N ALA A 17 -3.45 -9.01 -0.66
CA ALA A 17 -4.40 -9.01 -1.78
C ALA A 17 -5.82 -9.45 -1.38
N VAL A 18 -5.95 -10.32 -0.38
CA VAL A 18 -7.25 -10.80 0.13
C VAL A 18 -7.84 -9.81 1.13
N LEU A 19 -7.05 -9.34 2.09
CA LEU A 19 -7.54 -8.51 3.19
C LEU A 19 -7.83 -7.06 2.75
N PHE A 20 -7.04 -6.52 1.82
CA PHE A 20 -7.21 -5.14 1.35
C PHE A 20 -8.61 -4.84 0.81
N PRO A 21 -9.18 -5.62 -0.13
CA PRO A 21 -10.53 -5.35 -0.61
C PRO A 21 -11.58 -5.61 0.47
N ILE A 22 -11.37 -6.56 1.38
CA ILE A 22 -12.31 -6.80 2.50
C ILE A 22 -12.41 -5.55 3.39
N TYR A 23 -11.27 -4.94 3.74
CA TYR A 23 -11.24 -3.71 4.51
C TYR A 23 -11.88 -2.54 3.75
N TRP A 24 -11.41 -2.22 2.55
CA TRP A 24 -11.90 -1.01 1.87
C TRP A 24 -13.33 -1.13 1.34
N LEU A 25 -13.80 -2.34 1.03
CA LEU A 25 -15.20 -2.54 0.65
C LEU A 25 -16.14 -2.48 1.86
N SER A 26 -15.72 -2.74 3.10
CA SER A 26 -16.62 -2.62 4.24
C SER A 26 -17.17 -1.19 4.38
N PHE A 27 -16.33 -0.19 4.11
CA PHE A 27 -16.70 1.23 4.05
C PHE A 27 -17.60 1.56 2.86
N ALA A 28 -17.43 0.88 1.71
CA ALA A 28 -18.24 1.14 0.52
C ALA A 28 -19.72 0.75 0.69
N TRP A 29 -20.06 -0.07 1.68
CA TRP A 29 -21.43 -0.54 1.92
C TRP A 29 -22.22 0.38 2.86
N SER A 30 -21.59 1.35 3.54
CA SER A 30 -22.26 2.29 4.43
C SER A 30 -22.83 3.52 3.70
N LEU A 31 -23.41 3.32 2.50
CA LEU A 31 -23.91 4.34 1.54
C LEU A 31 -25.00 5.32 2.07
N GLU A 32 -25.29 5.33 3.36
CA GLU A 32 -26.35 6.14 3.97
C GLU A 32 -25.85 7.44 4.66
N GLY A 33 -24.59 7.84 4.49
CA GLY A 33 -24.03 9.06 5.13
C GLY A 33 -23.02 9.85 4.29
N SER A 34 -22.73 11.08 4.69
CA SER A 34 -21.60 11.85 4.12
C SER A 34 -20.26 11.17 4.48
N PHE A 35 -19.22 11.36 3.67
CA PHE A 35 -17.87 10.83 3.96
C PHE A 35 -17.36 11.27 5.35
N GLU A 36 -17.68 12.50 5.75
CA GLU A 36 -17.40 13.01 7.09
C GLU A 36 -18.14 12.22 8.19
N ALA A 37 -19.42 11.86 7.98
CA ALA A 37 -20.18 11.07 8.94
C ALA A 37 -19.64 9.63 9.09
N MET A 38 -19.18 9.01 8.00
CA MET A 38 -18.48 7.73 8.06
C MET A 38 -17.19 7.81 8.87
N LEU A 39 -16.40 8.87 8.65
CA LEU A 39 -15.12 9.04 9.35
C LEU A 39 -15.31 9.41 10.83
N ILE A 40 -16.36 10.16 11.15
CA ILE A 40 -16.77 10.42 12.54
C ILE A 40 -17.15 9.11 13.23
N ALA A 41 -17.87 8.20 12.55
CA ALA A 41 -18.22 6.90 13.10
C ALA A 41 -16.97 6.03 13.34
N ASP A 42 -16.03 6.02 12.38
CA ASP A 42 -14.77 5.29 12.45
C ASP A 42 -13.89 5.75 13.64
N VAL A 43 -13.57 7.05 13.71
CA VAL A 43 -12.74 7.66 14.77
C VAL A 43 -13.37 7.55 16.18
N SER A 44 -14.69 7.33 16.25
CA SER A 44 -15.40 7.21 17.53
C SER A 44 -15.25 5.86 18.22
N THR A 45 -14.66 4.87 17.55
CA THR A 45 -14.52 3.50 18.04
C THR A 45 -13.08 3.01 17.94
N LEU A 46 -12.72 2.08 18.82
CA LEU A 46 -11.54 1.24 18.66
C LEU A 46 -12.03 -0.20 18.53
N ASP A 47 -11.97 -0.76 17.34
CA ASP A 47 -12.52 -2.07 17.04
C ASP A 47 -11.55 -2.95 16.22
N VAL A 48 -12.09 -4.03 15.64
CA VAL A 48 -11.30 -5.01 14.89
C VAL A 48 -10.84 -4.42 13.54
N TRP A 49 -11.53 -3.42 12.99
CA TRP A 49 -11.14 -2.74 11.76
C TRP A 49 -9.89 -1.90 11.94
N ASP A 50 -9.69 -1.24 13.08
CA ASP A 50 -8.43 -0.54 13.39
C ASP A 50 -7.23 -1.48 13.41
N LEU A 51 -7.41 -2.65 14.01
CA LEU A 51 -6.37 -3.70 14.01
C LEU A 51 -6.10 -4.18 12.59
N LEU A 52 -7.16 -4.42 11.79
CA LEU A 52 -7.02 -4.83 10.41
C LEU A 52 -6.28 -3.78 9.57
N PHE A 53 -6.57 -2.49 9.78
CA PHE A 53 -5.87 -1.39 9.14
C PHE A 53 -4.37 -1.43 9.43
N VAL A 54 -3.98 -1.54 10.71
CA VAL A 54 -2.56 -1.66 11.09
C VAL A 54 -1.90 -2.91 10.47
N VAL A 55 -2.62 -4.04 10.43
CA VAL A 55 -2.13 -5.27 9.79
C VAL A 55 -1.90 -5.09 8.29
N LEU A 56 -2.80 -4.43 7.57
CA LEU A 56 -2.63 -4.11 6.15
C LEU A 56 -1.36 -3.28 5.92
N GLY A 57 -1.17 -2.23 6.72
CA GLY A 57 0.03 -1.40 6.65
C GLY A 57 1.32 -2.18 6.92
N ALA A 58 1.32 -3.04 7.93
CA ALA A 58 2.48 -3.88 8.24
C ALA A 58 2.82 -4.87 7.12
N LEU A 59 1.81 -5.48 6.49
CA LEU A 59 1.99 -6.37 5.35
C LEU A 59 2.54 -5.64 4.13
N GLU A 60 1.99 -4.47 3.80
CA GLU A 60 2.44 -3.67 2.67
C GLU A 60 3.89 -3.20 2.86
N VAL A 61 4.24 -2.73 4.05
CA VAL A 61 5.62 -2.38 4.42
C VAL A 61 6.55 -3.57 4.23
N ALA A 62 6.17 -4.76 4.70
CA ALA A 62 6.99 -5.95 4.55
C ALA A 62 7.24 -6.29 3.07
N VAL A 63 6.20 -6.22 2.23
CA VAL A 63 6.31 -6.44 0.78
C VAL A 63 7.26 -5.43 0.13
N TYR A 64 7.14 -4.14 0.46
CA TYR A 64 7.96 -3.08 -0.13
C TYR A 64 9.42 -3.15 0.31
N LEU A 65 9.69 -3.41 1.59
CA LEU A 65 11.06 -3.54 2.07
C LEU A 65 11.74 -4.79 1.50
N PHE A 66 10.99 -5.88 1.32
CA PHE A 66 11.53 -7.07 0.65
C PHE A 66 11.86 -6.79 -0.81
N LEU A 67 10.94 -6.17 -1.56
CA LEU A 67 11.19 -5.79 -2.95
C LEU A 67 12.37 -4.80 -3.07
N ALA A 68 12.47 -3.84 -2.15
CA ALA A 68 13.59 -2.89 -2.10
C ALA A 68 14.93 -3.62 -1.91
N ARG A 69 14.96 -4.62 -1.03
CA ARG A 69 16.13 -5.46 -0.82
C ARG A 69 16.50 -6.24 -2.08
N GLU A 70 15.53 -6.81 -2.80
CA GLU A 70 15.80 -7.49 -4.08
C GLU A 70 16.36 -6.54 -5.14
N PHE A 71 15.81 -5.33 -5.25
CA PHE A 71 16.37 -4.32 -6.16
C PHE A 71 17.81 -3.96 -5.82
N LYS A 72 18.12 -3.80 -4.53
CA LYS A 72 19.46 -3.48 -4.05
C LYS A 72 20.46 -4.64 -4.24
N GLN A 73 20.04 -5.88 -4.04
CA GLN A 73 20.94 -7.04 -3.98
C GLN A 73 21.06 -7.82 -5.29
N ARG A 74 20.02 -7.80 -6.13
CA ARG A 74 19.92 -8.67 -7.32
C ARG A 74 19.76 -7.91 -8.62
N LEU A 75 19.05 -6.78 -8.60
CA LEU A 75 18.74 -6.01 -9.82
C LEU A 75 19.61 -4.74 -9.97
N ASN A 76 20.59 -4.54 -9.07
CA ASN A 76 21.47 -3.36 -9.04
C ASN A 76 20.71 -2.02 -9.19
N GLY A 77 19.54 -1.93 -8.56
CA GLY A 77 18.62 -0.81 -8.64
C GLY A 77 18.56 -0.03 -7.34
N THR A 78 19.57 0.81 -7.07
CA THR A 78 19.59 1.66 -5.85
C THR A 78 18.40 2.62 -5.81
N THR A 79 18.04 3.23 -6.95
CA THR A 79 16.93 4.19 -7.02
C THR A 79 15.57 3.53 -6.72
N PRO A 80 15.17 2.42 -7.39
CA PRO A 80 13.96 1.68 -7.00
C PRO A 80 13.94 1.26 -5.53
N ALA A 81 15.06 0.80 -4.99
CA ALA A 81 15.15 0.39 -3.59
C ALA A 81 14.89 1.55 -2.61
N ILE A 82 15.42 2.74 -2.89
CA ILE A 82 15.16 3.94 -2.09
C ILE A 82 13.68 4.33 -2.20
N LEU A 83 13.13 4.38 -3.40
CA LEU A 83 11.73 4.77 -3.62
C LEU A 83 10.75 3.82 -2.93
N LEU A 84 10.98 2.50 -2.99
CA LEU A 84 10.19 1.51 -2.25
C LEU A 84 10.30 1.69 -0.74
N SER A 85 11.48 2.04 -0.23
CA SER A 85 11.67 2.32 1.20
C SER A 85 10.92 3.59 1.63
N LEU A 86 10.91 4.63 0.79
CA LEU A 86 10.12 5.85 1.03
C LEU A 86 8.62 5.58 0.95
N MET A 87 8.17 4.77 0.00
CA MET A 87 6.77 4.32 -0.06
C MET A 87 6.38 3.55 1.21
N ALA A 88 7.21 2.61 1.67
CA ALA A 88 6.99 1.91 2.93
C ALA A 88 6.89 2.88 4.13
N MET A 89 7.73 3.93 4.16
CA MET A 89 7.63 4.97 5.17
C MET A 89 6.30 5.74 5.11
N MET A 90 5.82 6.08 3.90
CA MET A 90 4.51 6.72 3.74
C MET A 90 3.38 5.82 4.24
N VAL A 91 3.45 4.50 3.98
CA VAL A 91 2.49 3.51 4.49
C VAL A 91 2.49 3.49 6.02
N VAL A 92 3.65 3.50 6.67
CA VAL A 92 3.74 3.58 8.13
C VAL A 92 3.08 4.86 8.65
N ILE A 93 3.39 6.01 8.04
CA ILE A 93 2.83 7.31 8.45
C ILE A 93 1.31 7.33 8.29
N PHE A 94 0.80 6.79 7.19
CA PHE A 94 -0.63 6.68 6.94
C PHE A 94 -1.30 5.80 8.00
N HIS A 95 -0.79 4.59 8.23
CA HIS A 95 -1.38 3.65 9.18
C HIS A 95 -1.21 4.06 10.66
N ALA A 96 -0.26 4.95 10.95
CA ALA A 96 -0.13 5.58 12.26
C ALA A 96 -1.30 6.54 12.58
N SER A 97 -2.21 6.81 11.64
CA SER A 97 -3.43 7.59 11.91
C SER A 97 -4.30 6.97 13.01
N VAL A 98 -4.27 5.65 13.21
CA VAL A 98 -4.97 4.94 14.31
C VAL A 98 -4.52 5.44 15.69
N LEU A 99 -3.33 6.04 15.80
CA LEU A 99 -2.90 6.67 17.05
C LEU A 99 -3.78 7.87 17.43
N ALA A 100 -4.45 8.51 16.46
CA ALA A 100 -5.42 9.57 16.72
C ALA A 100 -6.66 9.01 17.43
N ASP A 101 -7.14 7.84 17.03
CA ASP A 101 -8.30 7.17 17.61
C ASP A 101 -7.98 6.71 19.03
N VAL A 102 -6.78 6.14 19.23
CA VAL A 102 -6.24 5.83 20.57
C VAL A 102 -6.13 7.07 21.44
N ALA A 103 -5.58 8.18 20.91
CA ALA A 103 -5.43 9.41 21.66
C ALA A 103 -6.79 10.05 22.02
N TYR A 104 -7.78 9.94 21.13
CA TYR A 104 -9.15 10.39 21.40
C TYR A 104 -9.82 9.51 22.47
N ALA A 105 -9.74 8.19 22.35
CA ALA A 105 -10.32 7.24 23.31
C ALA A 105 -9.73 7.38 24.73
N LEU A 106 -8.44 7.74 24.83
CA LEU A 106 -7.76 8.02 26.10
C LEU A 106 -8.02 9.44 26.65
N GLY A 107 -8.77 10.28 25.93
CA GLY A 107 -9.04 11.67 26.33
C GLY A 107 -7.82 12.59 26.25
N ILE A 108 -6.77 12.20 25.53
CA ILE A 108 -5.55 13.02 25.32
C ILE A 108 -5.87 14.17 24.37
N VAL A 109 -6.69 13.91 23.34
CA VAL A 109 -7.17 14.93 22.40
C VAL A 109 -8.49 15.49 22.90
N THR A 110 -8.53 16.80 23.15
CA THR A 110 -9.73 17.51 23.64
C THR A 110 -10.53 18.22 22.54
N SER A 111 -10.09 18.09 21.29
CA SER A 111 -10.78 18.67 20.13
C SER A 111 -12.14 18.00 19.89
N SER A 112 -13.05 18.71 19.22
CA SER A 112 -14.29 18.09 18.76
C SER A 112 -14.00 16.94 17.78
N LEU A 113 -14.83 15.90 17.80
CA LEU A 113 -14.71 14.75 16.91
C LEU A 113 -14.73 15.15 15.43
N ALA A 114 -15.58 16.11 15.05
CA ALA A 114 -15.64 16.65 13.68
C ALA A 114 -14.34 17.35 13.25
N THR A 115 -13.70 18.10 14.15
CA THR A 115 -12.40 18.73 13.88
C THR A 115 -11.31 17.69 13.68
N LEU A 116 -11.29 16.65 14.52
CA LEU A 116 -10.32 15.57 14.43
C LEU A 116 -10.48 14.79 13.12
N ALA A 117 -11.72 14.40 12.79
CA ALA A 117 -12.06 13.74 11.54
C ALA A 117 -11.63 14.56 10.31
N SER A 118 -11.97 15.85 10.27
CA SER A 118 -11.55 16.75 9.18
C SER A 118 -10.03 16.82 9.02
N ALA A 119 -9.29 16.88 10.12
CA ALA A 119 -7.82 16.88 10.09
C ALA A 119 -7.26 15.56 9.55
N LEU A 120 -7.83 14.42 9.95
CA LEU A 120 -7.45 13.09 9.47
C LEU A 120 -7.73 12.90 7.98
N VAL A 121 -8.83 13.46 7.45
CA VAL A 121 -9.09 13.46 5.99
C VAL A 121 -8.01 14.23 5.24
N VAL A 122 -7.71 15.45 5.67
CA VAL A 122 -6.69 16.29 5.01
C VAL A 122 -5.32 15.62 5.08
N PHE A 123 -4.94 15.09 6.25
CA PHE A 123 -3.72 14.32 6.44
C PHE A 123 -3.65 13.12 5.49
N SER A 124 -4.72 12.32 5.43
CA SER A 124 -4.82 11.14 4.56
C SER A 124 -4.64 11.50 3.10
N LEU A 125 -5.31 12.57 2.63
CA LEU A 125 -5.19 13.04 1.25
C LEU A 125 -3.75 13.44 0.90
N ILE A 126 -3.07 14.17 1.80
CA ILE A 126 -1.68 14.58 1.59
C ILE A 126 -0.76 13.37 1.51
N ILE A 127 -0.86 12.43 2.46
CA ILE A 127 0.02 11.26 2.50
C ILE A 127 -0.23 10.34 1.30
N LEU A 128 -1.48 10.08 0.95
CA LEU A 128 -1.82 9.27 -0.23
C LEU A 128 -1.38 9.92 -1.54
N PHE A 129 -1.45 11.26 -1.64
CA PHE A 129 -0.92 11.98 -2.80
C PHE A 129 0.61 11.83 -2.89
N LEU A 130 1.34 12.05 -1.80
CA LEU A 130 2.81 11.90 -1.77
C LEU A 130 3.22 10.45 -2.08
N TYR A 131 2.50 9.47 -1.54
CA TYR A 131 2.68 8.06 -1.86
C TYR A 131 2.50 7.80 -3.36
N ALA A 132 1.45 8.34 -3.98
CA ALA A 132 1.19 8.15 -5.42
C ALA A 132 2.26 8.83 -6.29
N VAL A 133 2.80 9.97 -5.86
CA VAL A 133 3.93 10.63 -6.52
C VAL A 133 5.18 9.73 -6.46
N LEU A 134 5.52 9.19 -5.28
CA LEU A 134 6.65 8.27 -5.13
C LEU A 134 6.46 7.00 -5.98
N GLY A 135 5.26 6.42 -5.98
CA GLY A 135 4.92 5.26 -6.80
C GLY A 135 5.01 5.54 -8.31
N SER A 136 4.62 6.74 -8.75
CA SER A 136 4.78 7.17 -10.14
C SER A 136 6.25 7.29 -10.52
N ILE A 137 7.07 7.90 -9.65
CA ILE A 137 8.52 8.04 -9.87
C ILE A 137 9.17 6.65 -9.90
N LEU A 138 8.74 5.72 -9.02
CA LEU A 138 9.20 4.33 -9.04
C LEU A 138 8.85 3.65 -10.37
N ALA A 139 7.60 3.72 -10.81
CA ALA A 139 7.17 3.12 -12.06
C ALA A 139 7.98 3.66 -13.26
N VAL A 140 8.19 4.98 -13.34
CA VAL A 140 9.05 5.60 -14.36
C VAL A 140 10.49 5.13 -14.25
N SER A 141 11.05 5.06 -13.04
CA SER A 141 12.40 4.53 -12.81
C SER A 141 12.55 3.08 -13.26
N LEU A 142 11.51 2.26 -13.15
CA LEU A 142 11.49 0.88 -13.65
C LEU A 142 11.40 0.85 -15.19
N PHE A 143 10.67 1.77 -15.81
CA PHE A 143 10.62 1.89 -17.27
C PHE A 143 11.97 2.27 -17.90
N LEU A 144 12.80 3.05 -17.22
CA LEU A 144 14.14 3.38 -17.72
C LEU A 144 15.06 2.16 -17.85
N ARG A 145 14.73 1.05 -17.17
CA ARG A 145 15.48 -0.22 -17.23
C ARG A 145 14.58 -1.36 -17.70
N PHE A 146 13.53 -1.03 -18.47
CA PHE A 146 12.46 -1.98 -18.77
C PHE A 146 12.98 -3.24 -19.46
N SER A 147 13.95 -3.15 -20.39
CA SER A 147 14.53 -4.31 -21.07
C SER A 147 15.04 -5.38 -20.10
N ASP A 148 15.66 -4.94 -19.01
CA ASP A 148 16.43 -5.78 -18.09
C ASP A 148 15.55 -6.35 -16.96
N LEU A 149 14.28 -5.93 -16.87
CA LEU A 149 13.38 -6.38 -15.82
C LEU A 149 12.70 -7.72 -16.18
N PRO A 150 12.53 -8.62 -15.20
CA PRO A 150 11.64 -9.77 -15.31
C PRO A 150 10.23 -9.36 -15.72
N THR A 151 9.55 -10.21 -16.49
CA THR A 151 8.19 -9.93 -17.00
C THR A 151 7.19 -9.57 -15.90
N THR A 152 7.28 -10.19 -14.73
CA THR A 152 6.42 -9.86 -13.58
C THR A 152 6.63 -8.43 -13.09
N LEU A 153 7.88 -7.95 -13.04
CA LEU A 153 8.19 -6.58 -12.63
C LEU A 153 7.82 -5.54 -13.70
N LYS A 154 7.82 -5.93 -14.97
CA LYS A 154 7.27 -5.12 -16.08
C LYS A 154 5.76 -4.92 -15.93
N VAL A 155 5.02 -6.00 -15.65
CA VAL A 155 3.57 -5.92 -15.41
C VAL A 155 3.28 -5.09 -14.16
N PHE A 156 4.05 -5.33 -13.08
CA PHE A 156 3.94 -4.54 -11.86
C PHE A 156 4.18 -3.05 -12.11
N SER A 157 5.22 -2.65 -12.86
CA SER A 157 5.50 -1.23 -13.10
C SER A 157 4.40 -0.54 -13.89
N ILE A 158 3.81 -1.21 -14.88
CA ILE A 158 2.67 -0.69 -15.66
C ILE A 158 1.44 -0.52 -14.77
N GLY A 159 1.06 -1.57 -14.04
CA GLY A 159 -0.11 -1.49 -13.18
C GLY A 159 0.08 -0.51 -12.01
N LEU A 160 1.30 -0.39 -11.47
CA LEU A 160 1.64 0.62 -10.45
C LEU A 160 1.45 2.03 -10.99
N LEU A 161 1.94 2.33 -12.20
CA LEU A 161 1.72 3.65 -12.81
C LEU A 161 0.22 3.94 -12.96
N ILE A 162 -0.56 2.97 -13.45
CA ILE A 162 -2.01 3.13 -13.58
C ILE A 162 -2.63 3.40 -12.20
N ALA A 163 -2.29 2.61 -11.18
CA ALA A 163 -2.81 2.77 -9.82
C ALA A 163 -2.49 4.16 -9.24
N CYS A 164 -1.25 4.64 -9.43
CA CYS A 164 -0.85 5.98 -8.99
C CYS A 164 -1.59 7.10 -9.73
N LEU A 165 -1.79 6.96 -11.04
CA LEU A 165 -2.57 7.94 -11.81
C LEU A 165 -4.02 7.98 -11.34
N LEU A 166 -4.66 6.82 -11.11
CA LEU A 166 -6.00 6.75 -10.54
C LEU A 166 -6.04 7.41 -9.15
N GLN A 167 -5.04 7.15 -8.31
CA GLN A 167 -4.95 7.73 -6.97
C GLN A 167 -4.83 9.26 -7.00
N ILE A 168 -3.99 9.81 -7.89
CA ILE A 168 -3.77 11.27 -8.01
C ILE A 168 -5.06 11.98 -8.43
N THR A 169 -5.91 11.33 -9.24
CA THR A 169 -7.18 11.95 -9.66
C THR A 169 -8.21 12.05 -8.55
N VAL A 170 -8.02 11.36 -7.41
CA VAL A 170 -8.94 11.21 -6.27
C VAL A 170 -10.29 10.57 -6.63
N ILE A 171 -10.97 11.04 -7.68
CA ILE A 171 -12.25 10.54 -8.19
C ILE A 171 -12.14 9.07 -8.60
N PHE A 172 -11.05 8.67 -9.26
CA PHE A 172 -10.86 7.28 -9.69
C PHE A 172 -10.07 6.43 -8.69
N ALA A 173 -9.64 7.00 -7.56
CA ALA A 173 -8.93 6.27 -6.51
C ALA A 173 -9.67 5.02 -6.01
N PRO A 174 -11.02 4.98 -5.90
CA PRO A 174 -11.72 3.75 -5.50
C PRO A 174 -11.46 2.54 -6.40
N LEU A 175 -11.07 2.72 -7.66
CA LEU A 175 -10.70 1.61 -8.54
C LEU A 175 -9.44 0.87 -8.06
N ASN A 176 -8.61 1.50 -7.24
CA ASN A 176 -7.44 0.87 -6.63
C ASN A 176 -7.81 -0.26 -5.66
N VAL A 177 -9.05 -0.31 -5.16
CA VAL A 177 -9.57 -1.45 -4.38
C VAL A 177 -9.44 -2.77 -5.15
N LEU A 178 -9.52 -2.73 -6.49
CA LEU A 178 -9.35 -3.90 -7.35
C LEU A 178 -7.93 -4.03 -7.89
N LEU A 179 -7.32 -2.89 -8.29
CA LEU A 179 -6.01 -2.90 -8.94
C LEU A 179 -4.87 -3.23 -7.99
N PHE A 180 -4.89 -2.71 -6.76
CA PHE A 180 -3.84 -2.97 -5.78
C PHE A 180 -3.72 -4.46 -5.40
N PRO A 181 -4.82 -5.19 -5.12
CA PRO A 181 -4.77 -6.64 -4.95
C PRO A 181 -4.17 -7.39 -6.14
N ALA A 182 -4.55 -7.00 -7.37
CA ALA A 182 -3.99 -7.61 -8.57
C ALA A 182 -2.47 -7.39 -8.65
N LEU A 183 -1.98 -6.20 -8.33
CA LEU A 183 -0.55 -5.90 -8.24
C LEU A 183 0.17 -6.73 -7.18
N MET A 184 -0.45 -6.92 -6.01
CA MET A 184 0.10 -7.76 -4.95
C MET A 184 0.20 -9.23 -5.39
N LEU A 185 -0.78 -9.75 -6.15
CA LEU A 185 -0.68 -11.08 -6.73
C LEU A 185 0.45 -11.19 -7.76
N VAL A 186 0.70 -10.16 -8.58
CA VAL A 186 1.85 -10.12 -9.49
C VAL A 186 3.16 -10.15 -8.71
N LEU A 187 3.28 -9.41 -7.61
CA LEU A 187 4.45 -9.46 -6.73
C LEU A 187 4.60 -10.81 -6.03
N ALA A 188 3.51 -11.43 -5.58
CA ALA A 188 3.55 -12.77 -5.00
C ALA A 188 4.12 -13.79 -6.01
N LEU A 189 3.64 -13.75 -7.26
CA LEU A 189 4.17 -14.58 -8.34
C LEU A 189 5.65 -14.27 -8.62
N HIS A 190 6.06 -13.02 -8.54
CA HIS A 190 7.47 -12.63 -8.67
C HIS A 190 8.32 -13.28 -7.57
N PHE A 191 7.93 -13.14 -6.31
CA PHE A 191 8.68 -13.69 -5.17
C PHE A 191 8.74 -15.22 -5.18
N MET A 192 7.69 -15.88 -5.68
CA MET A 192 7.66 -17.35 -5.81
C MET A 192 8.58 -17.89 -6.90
N ARG A 193 9.00 -17.07 -7.88
CA ARG A 193 9.96 -17.49 -8.90
C ARG A 193 11.35 -17.62 -8.28
N ASN A 194 11.93 -18.82 -8.34
CA ASN A 194 13.29 -19.06 -7.88
C ASN A 194 14.28 -18.25 -8.75
N PRO A 195 15.32 -17.64 -8.14
CA PRO A 195 16.35 -16.86 -8.86
C PRO A 195 17.23 -17.69 -9.80
N ASP A 196 17.17 -19.02 -9.75
CA ASP A 196 18.04 -19.90 -10.53
C ASP A 196 17.61 -20.08 -12.00
N HIS A 197 16.47 -19.51 -12.40
CA HIS A 197 16.12 -19.36 -13.80
C HIS A 197 16.41 -17.93 -14.23
N ILE A 198 17.67 -17.69 -14.58
CA ILE A 198 18.03 -16.65 -15.54
C ILE A 198 17.28 -17.05 -16.81
N ASP A 199 16.23 -16.31 -17.16
CA ASP A 199 15.64 -16.37 -18.50
C ASP A 199 16.76 -15.90 -19.44
N VAL A 200 17.50 -16.85 -20.02
CA VAL A 200 18.42 -16.60 -21.13
C VAL A 200 17.53 -16.24 -22.30
N VAL A 201 17.44 -14.94 -22.60
CA VAL A 201 16.99 -14.43 -23.90
C VAL A 201 18.22 -14.24 -24.77
#